data_AF-A0A2E8AHG5-F1
#
_entry.id   AF-A0A2E8AHG5-F1
#
_cell.length_a   1.000
_cell.length_b   1.000
_cell.length_c   1.000
_cell.angle_alpha   90.00
_cell.angle_beta   90.00
_cell.angle_gamma   90.00
#
_symmetry.space_group_name_H-M   'P 1'
#
loop_
_entity.id
_entity.type
_entity.pdbx_description
1 polymer ?
#
loop_
_entity_poly.entity_id
_entity_poly.type
_entity_poly.pdbx_seq_one_letter_code
_entity_poly.pdbx_strand_id
1 'polypeptide(L)'
;MSDWESDRHPGWGSEPENPENGASRSAGSRRKPAMPPESARDWKLIEKLVMSLQSEQRKSRRWGIFFKLLTFGYLFALLLMIQFPLSGALESAAKGKHTALVEIEGTIAADELASADNIVGSLREAFEAENSVGVILRINSPGGSPVQSGYVYDEIVRLRDEYPEKKVYA
;
A
#
# COMPACT_ATOMS: atom_id res chain seq x y z
N MET A 1 -62.80 -30.99 -76.40
CA MET A 1 -63.55 -29.72 -76.28
C MET A 1 -62.94 -28.97 -75.12
N SER A 2 -62.35 -27.79 -75.23
CA SER A 2 -62.23 -26.80 -76.30
C SER A 2 -61.04 -25.90 -75.95
N ASP A 3 -60.19 -25.67 -76.96
CA ASP A 3 -58.94 -24.91 -76.94
C ASP A 3 -59.12 -23.43 -76.57
N TRP A 4 -58.22 -22.87 -75.75
CA TRP A 4 -57.88 -21.44 -75.74
C TRP A 4 -56.47 -21.22 -75.15
N GLU A 5 -55.47 -21.14 -76.01
CA GLU A 5 -54.18 -20.50 -75.74
C GLU A 5 -53.69 -19.89 -77.07
N SER A 6 -53.49 -18.57 -77.10
CA SER A 6 -52.89 -17.90 -78.26
C SER A 6 -52.06 -16.71 -77.82
N ASP A 7 -50.86 -16.99 -77.34
CA ASP A 7 -49.74 -16.06 -77.41
C ASP A 7 -49.26 -15.96 -78.86
N ARG A 8 -49.22 -14.76 -79.43
CA ARG A 8 -48.64 -14.48 -80.75
C ARG A 8 -47.62 -13.35 -80.68
N HIS A 9 -46.34 -13.71 -80.76
CA HIS A 9 -45.28 -12.96 -81.47
C HIS A 9 -45.41 -13.28 -82.99
N PRO A 10 -44.89 -12.47 -83.97
CA PRO A 10 -43.53 -11.90 -84.10
C PRO A 10 -43.56 -10.43 -84.64
N GLY A 11 -42.53 -9.58 -84.74
CA GLY A 11 -41.15 -9.68 -85.22
C GLY A 11 -40.92 -8.69 -86.39
N TRP A 12 -39.98 -7.76 -86.21
CA TRP A 12 -39.18 -7.02 -87.23
C TRP A 12 -39.61 -5.65 -87.80
N GLY A 13 -38.66 -4.70 -87.70
CA GLY A 13 -38.56 -3.45 -88.47
C GLY A 13 -37.22 -2.77 -88.14
N SER A 14 -36.23 -2.94 -89.01
CA SER A 14 -34.92 -2.29 -88.98
C SER A 14 -34.93 -1.04 -89.86
N GLU A 15 -34.38 0.08 -89.38
CA GLU A 15 -33.52 0.98 -90.18
C GLU A 15 -32.72 1.91 -89.24
N PRO A 16 -31.40 2.09 -89.44
CA PRO A 16 -30.53 2.86 -88.53
C PRO A 16 -30.30 4.32 -88.98
N GLU A 17 -30.37 5.27 -88.06
CA GLU A 17 -29.76 6.60 -88.25
C GLU A 17 -28.31 6.59 -87.73
N ASN A 18 -27.36 6.69 -88.65
CA ASN A 18 -25.93 6.86 -88.42
C ASN A 18 -25.55 8.37 -88.46
N PRO A 19 -24.37 8.78 -88.00
CA PRO A 19 -24.17 9.81 -86.98
C PRO A 19 -23.73 11.15 -87.62
N GLU A 20 -23.52 12.20 -86.83
CA GLU A 20 -22.35 13.09 -86.97
C GLU A 20 -22.36 14.24 -85.94
N ASN A 21 -21.28 14.27 -85.15
CA ASN A 21 -20.47 15.44 -84.75
C ASN A 21 -21.09 16.62 -83.95
N GLY A 22 -20.63 16.77 -82.70
CA GLY A 22 -20.83 18.00 -81.90
C GLY A 22 -20.18 18.02 -80.50
N ALA A 23 -18.85 18.02 -80.45
CA ALA A 23 -17.92 18.61 -79.44
C ALA A 23 -18.24 18.78 -77.92
N SER A 24 -17.25 18.34 -77.11
CA SER A 24 -16.69 18.87 -75.85
C SER A 24 -17.49 18.92 -74.52
N ARG A 25 -17.24 17.89 -73.69
CA ARG A 25 -16.60 17.88 -72.34
C ARG A 25 -16.97 18.96 -71.27
N SER A 26 -17.71 18.49 -70.26
CA SER A 26 -17.38 18.45 -68.80
C SER A 26 -16.77 19.67 -68.08
N ALA A 27 -17.42 20.13 -66.99
CA ALA A 27 -16.98 19.92 -65.60
C ALA A 27 -17.81 20.72 -64.58
N GLY A 28 -18.10 20.13 -63.40
CA GLY A 28 -18.60 20.92 -62.25
C GLY A 28 -19.39 20.20 -61.15
N SER A 29 -19.62 18.87 -61.22
CA SER A 29 -20.22 18.16 -60.07
C SER A 29 -19.16 17.95 -58.99
N ARG A 30 -19.30 18.71 -57.90
CA ARG A 30 -18.50 18.63 -56.67
C ARG A 30 -18.74 17.25 -56.03
N ARG A 31 -17.93 16.26 -56.40
CA ARG A 31 -17.93 14.92 -55.79
C ARG A 31 -17.65 15.05 -54.29
N LYS A 32 -18.70 14.93 -53.47
CA LYS A 32 -18.54 14.63 -52.04
C LYS A 32 -17.91 13.22 -51.96
N PRO A 33 -16.85 13.02 -51.16
CA PRO A 33 -16.22 11.70 -51.06
C PRO A 33 -17.24 10.69 -50.53
N ALA A 34 -17.35 9.55 -51.22
CA ALA A 34 -18.21 8.46 -50.80
C ALA A 34 -17.75 7.96 -49.42
N MET A 35 -18.58 8.17 -48.40
CA MET A 35 -18.30 7.64 -47.07
C MET A 35 -18.51 6.12 -47.08
N PRO A 36 -17.58 5.32 -46.52
CA PRO A 36 -17.75 3.88 -46.43
C PRO A 36 -18.98 3.49 -45.56
N PRO A 37 -19.52 2.27 -45.74
CA PRO A 37 -20.73 1.80 -45.06
C PRO A 37 -20.64 1.94 -43.53
N GLU A 38 -21.75 2.27 -42.87
CA GLU A 38 -21.80 2.56 -41.41
C GLU A 38 -21.21 1.44 -40.55
N SER A 39 -21.44 0.18 -40.91
CA SER A 39 -20.89 -0.99 -40.19
C SER A 39 -19.35 -1.01 -40.11
N ALA A 40 -18.67 -0.50 -41.14
CA ALA A 40 -17.21 -0.40 -41.16
C ALA A 40 -16.68 0.75 -40.28
N ARG A 41 -17.51 1.75 -39.99
CA ARG A 41 -17.20 2.82 -39.03
C ARG A 41 -17.42 2.33 -37.60
N ASP A 42 -18.51 1.61 -37.35
CA ASP A 42 -18.83 1.06 -36.03
C ASP A 42 -17.78 0.05 -35.56
N TRP A 43 -17.33 -0.83 -36.45
CA TRP A 43 -16.25 -1.78 -36.15
C TRP A 43 -14.93 -1.08 -35.77
N LYS A 44 -14.57 -0.03 -36.52
CA LYS A 44 -13.36 0.77 -36.24
C LYS A 44 -13.45 1.55 -34.92
N LEU A 45 -14.65 1.97 -34.52
CA LEU A 45 -14.87 2.63 -33.24
C LEU A 45 -14.73 1.64 -32.09
N ILE A 46 -15.33 0.45 -32.21
CA ILE A 46 -15.19 -0.63 -31.23
C ILE A 46 -13.72 -1.04 -31.08
N GLU A 47 -13.01 -1.24 -32.19
CA GLU A 47 -11.58 -1.57 -32.18
C GLU A 47 -10.76 -0.49 -31.45
N LYS A 48 -11.02 0.79 -31.74
CA LYS A 48 -10.35 1.91 -31.07
C LYS A 48 -10.67 1.99 -29.57
N LEU A 49 -11.92 1.74 -29.17
CA LEU A 49 -12.31 1.69 -27.75
C LEU A 49 -11.65 0.51 -27.02
N VAL A 50 -11.60 -0.67 -27.64
CA VAL A 50 -10.94 -1.85 -27.07
C VAL A 50 -9.44 -1.60 -26.91
N MET A 51 -8.80 -1.00 -27.92
CA MET A 51 -7.38 -0.64 -27.85
C MET A 51 -7.10 0.46 -26.82
N SER A 52 -7.99 1.45 -26.65
CA SER A 52 -7.82 2.49 -25.64
C SER A 52 -8.01 1.95 -24.22
N LEU A 53 -8.97 1.05 -24.00
CA LEU A 53 -9.20 0.39 -22.71
C LEU A 53 -8.01 -0.44 -22.25
N GLN A 54 -7.32 -1.11 -23.18
CA GLN A 54 -6.12 -1.88 -22.86
C GLN A 54 -5.00 -1.00 -22.27
N SER A 55 -4.85 0.24 -22.76
CA SER A 55 -3.85 1.18 -22.26
C SER A 55 -4.18 1.70 -20.86
N GLU A 56 -5.46 1.86 -20.55
CA GLU A 56 -5.97 2.35 -19.27
C GLU A 56 -5.88 1.27 -18.18
N GLN A 57 -6.19 0.03 -18.52
CA GLN A 57 -5.97 -1.13 -17.65
C GLN A 57 -4.50 -1.30 -17.27
N ARG A 58 -3.56 -1.11 -18.21
CA ARG A 58 -2.12 -1.16 -17.91
C ARG A 58 -1.70 -0.06 -16.93
N LYS A 59 -2.22 1.16 -17.10
CA LYS A 59 -1.95 2.27 -16.17
C LYS A 59 -2.53 1.98 -14.79
N SER A 60 -3.79 1.56 -14.72
CA SER A 60 -4.46 1.18 -13.46
C SER A 60 -3.69 0.09 -12.71
N ARG A 61 -3.23 -0.95 -13.42
CA ARG A 61 -2.39 -2.01 -12.83
C ARG A 61 -1.07 -1.47 -12.26
N ARG A 62 -0.39 -0.58 -12.99
CA ARG A 62 0.88 0.04 -12.53
C ARG A 62 0.67 0.93 -11.31
N TRP A 63 -0.41 1.71 -11.29
CA TRP A 63 -0.78 2.54 -10.15
C TRP A 63 -1.15 1.70 -8.91
N GLY A 64 -1.87 0.59 -9.11
CA GLY A 64 -2.14 -0.36 -8.03
C GLY A 64 -0.86 -0.99 -7.45
N ILE A 65 0.12 -1.33 -8.30
CA ILE A 65 1.43 -1.83 -7.84
C ILE A 65 2.19 -0.74 -7.07
N PHE A 66 2.21 0.50 -7.57
CA PHE A 66 2.88 1.62 -6.90
C PHE A 66 2.31 1.85 -5.50
N PHE A 67 0.99 1.94 -5.36
CA PHE A 67 0.37 2.12 -4.04
C PHE A 67 0.61 0.94 -3.12
N LYS A 68 0.56 -0.31 -3.62
CA LYS A 68 0.91 -1.49 -2.82
C LYS A 68 2.36 -1.44 -2.33
N LEU A 69 3.31 -1.10 -3.19
CA LEU A 69 4.72 -0.96 -2.81
C LEU A 69 4.91 0.16 -1.77
N LEU A 70 4.20 1.28 -1.90
CA LEU A 70 4.23 2.35 -0.91
C LEU A 70 3.66 1.88 0.43
N THR A 71 2.54 1.15 0.43
CA THR A 71 1.96 0.58 1.65
C THR A 71 2.90 -0.44 2.28
N PHE A 72 3.46 -1.37 1.51
CA PHE A 72 4.44 -2.32 2.04
C PHE A 72 5.69 -1.60 2.56
N GLY A 73 6.21 -0.59 1.84
CA GLY A 73 7.33 0.22 2.29
C GLY A 73 7.04 0.96 3.59
N TYR A 74 5.83 1.52 3.74
CA TYR A 74 5.37 2.13 4.98
C TYR A 74 5.27 1.12 6.13
N LEU A 75 4.68 -0.06 5.88
CA LEU A 75 4.59 -1.13 6.88
C LEU A 75 5.96 -1.65 7.29
N PHE A 76 6.89 -1.83 6.34
CA PHE A 76 8.27 -2.20 6.65
C PHE A 76 8.99 -1.10 7.43
N ALA A 77 8.80 0.17 7.09
CA ALA A 77 9.37 1.29 7.84
C ALA A 77 8.85 1.30 9.29
N LEU A 78 7.55 1.07 9.48
CA LEU A 78 6.94 0.96 10.82
C LEU A 78 7.49 -0.25 11.59
N LEU A 79 7.59 -1.42 10.93
CA LEU A 79 8.16 -2.63 11.52
C LEU A 79 9.63 -2.43 11.94
N LEU A 80 10.43 -1.80 11.08
CA LEU A 80 11.83 -1.49 11.37
C LEU A 80 11.95 -0.47 12.51
N MET A 81 11.04 0.49 12.63
CA MET A 81 11.02 1.44 13.74
C MET A 81 10.74 0.75 15.09
N ILE A 82 9.91 -0.31 15.10
CA ILE A 82 9.64 -1.10 16.30
C ILE A 82 10.84 -2.01 16.64
N GLN A 83 11.43 -2.66 15.63
CA GLN A 83 12.52 -3.63 15.84
C GLN A 83 13.88 -2.97 16.10
N PHE A 84 14.12 -1.82 15.51
CA PHE A 84 15.32 -1.01 15.69
C PHE A 84 14.87 0.36 16.19
N PRO A 85 14.52 0.49 17.49
CA PRO A 85 14.35 1.80 18.06
C PRO A 85 15.62 2.59 17.72
N LEU A 86 15.46 3.81 17.21
CA LEU A 86 16.56 4.75 16.94
C LEU A 86 17.27 5.21 18.24
N SER A 87 17.22 4.40 19.31
CA SER A 87 17.89 4.61 20.59
C SER A 87 19.40 4.75 20.43
N GLY A 88 20.01 4.19 19.38
CA GLY A 88 21.45 4.35 19.09
C GLY A 88 21.93 5.79 18.90
N ALA A 89 21.07 6.72 18.47
CA ALA A 89 21.44 8.13 18.34
C ALA A 89 21.35 8.89 19.67
N LEU A 90 20.45 8.46 20.57
CA LEU A 90 20.33 8.99 21.94
C LEU A 90 21.35 8.34 22.91
N GLU A 91 21.75 7.08 22.65
CA GLU A 91 22.80 6.38 23.40
C GLU A 91 24.13 7.13 23.34
N SER A 92 24.42 7.84 22.25
CA SER A 92 25.64 8.65 22.20
C SER A 92 25.60 9.89 23.10
N ALA A 93 24.42 10.34 23.55
CA ALA A 93 24.28 11.33 24.62
C ALA A 93 24.29 10.69 26.02
N ALA A 94 23.95 9.40 26.13
CA ALA A 94 24.01 8.59 27.36
C ALA A 94 25.41 8.01 27.68
N LYS A 95 26.44 8.36 26.89
CA LYS A 95 27.85 7.96 27.13
C LYS A 95 28.50 8.59 28.38
N GLY A 96 27.81 9.50 29.04
CA GLY A 96 28.25 10.08 30.31
C GLY A 96 27.87 9.19 31.51
N LYS A 97 28.67 9.27 32.57
CA LYS A 97 28.30 8.71 33.88
C LYS A 97 26.96 9.30 34.31
N HIS A 98 26.01 8.45 34.66
CA HIS A 98 24.69 8.84 35.12
C HIS A 98 24.21 7.91 36.24
N THR A 99 23.19 8.33 36.96
CA THR A 99 22.51 7.49 37.96
C THR A 99 21.23 6.97 37.34
N ALA A 100 20.98 5.67 37.41
CA ALA A 100 19.73 5.10 36.95
C ALA A 100 18.62 5.39 37.98
N LEU A 101 17.45 5.82 37.50
CA LEU A 101 16.27 6.08 38.31
C LEU A 101 15.19 5.05 37.95
N VAL A 102 14.74 4.27 38.93
CA VAL A 102 13.63 3.33 38.78
C VAL A 102 12.46 3.87 39.60
N GLU A 103 11.33 4.12 38.94
CA GLU A 103 10.14 4.68 39.58
C GLU A 103 9.12 3.57 39.84
N ILE A 104 8.66 3.47 41.09
CA ILE A 104 7.66 2.49 41.51
C ILE A 104 6.44 3.27 41.98
N GLU A 105 5.39 3.31 41.15
CA GLU A 105 4.19 4.08 41.43
C GLU A 105 2.95 3.18 41.46
N GLY A 106 2.16 3.31 42.53
CA GLY A 106 0.93 2.54 42.71
C GLY A 106 1.13 1.19 43.39
N THR A 107 0.08 0.37 43.37
CA THR A 107 0.03 -0.90 44.10
C THR A 107 0.91 -1.95 43.45
N ILE A 108 1.72 -2.65 44.25
CA ILE A 108 2.60 -3.72 43.76
C ILE A 108 1.79 -5.02 43.61
N ALA A 109 1.30 -5.30 42.40
CA ALA A 109 0.47 -6.47 42.09
C ALA A 109 0.68 -6.95 40.65
N ALA A 110 0.34 -8.21 40.37
CA ALA A 110 0.62 -8.86 39.08
C ALA A 110 -0.05 -8.14 37.88
N ASP A 111 -1.25 -7.61 38.08
CA ASP A 111 -2.06 -6.96 37.03
C ASP A 111 -1.96 -5.42 37.05
N GLU A 112 -0.98 -4.86 37.77
CA GLU A 112 -0.77 -3.41 37.92
C GLU A 112 0.48 -2.94 37.17
N LEU A 113 0.61 -1.63 36.97
CA LEU A 113 1.82 -1.04 36.37
C LEU A 113 3.07 -1.34 37.21
N ALA A 114 2.94 -1.28 38.53
CA ALA A 114 3.98 -1.67 39.49
C ALA A 114 4.02 -3.19 39.74
N SER A 115 3.89 -4.01 38.70
CA SER A 115 4.06 -5.47 38.82
C SER A 115 5.51 -5.85 39.06
N ALA A 116 5.75 -7.01 39.68
CA ALA A 116 7.10 -7.50 39.91
C ALA A 116 7.86 -7.67 38.60
N ASP A 117 7.22 -8.15 37.53
CA ASP A 117 7.87 -8.36 36.23
C ASP A 117 8.39 -7.04 35.64
N ASN A 118 7.58 -5.98 35.70
CA ASN A 118 7.98 -4.66 35.21
C ASN A 118 9.12 -4.07 36.05
N ILE A 119 8.98 -4.10 37.38
CA ILE A 119 9.97 -3.53 38.30
C ILE A 119 11.30 -4.28 38.18
N VAL A 120 11.27 -5.61 38.15
CA VAL A 120 12.46 -6.47 37.98
C VAL A 120 13.14 -6.21 36.63
N GLY A 121 12.36 -6.07 35.55
CA GLY A 121 12.89 -5.68 34.24
C GLY A 121 13.63 -4.35 34.30
N SER A 122 13.01 -3.32 34.87
CA SER A 122 13.62 -1.99 35.03
C SER A 122 14.86 -2.01 35.94
N LEU A 123 14.85 -2.81 37.01
CA LEU A 123 16.01 -2.99 37.88
C LEU A 123 17.18 -3.60 37.11
N ARG A 124 16.96 -4.67 36.33
CA ARG A 124 18.01 -5.30 35.52
C ARG A 124 18.63 -4.31 34.54
N GLU A 125 17.80 -3.59 33.78
CA GLU A 125 18.28 -2.57 32.84
C GLU A 125 19.11 -1.48 33.55
N ALA A 126 18.66 -1.03 34.72
CA ALA A 126 19.36 -0.02 35.52
C ALA A 126 20.74 -0.50 36.03
N PHE A 127 20.85 -1.77 36.39
CA PHE A 127 22.08 -2.39 36.87
C PHE A 127 23.01 -2.83 35.73
N GLU A 128 22.49 -3.23 34.58
CA GLU A 128 23.28 -3.63 33.41
C GLU A 128 23.87 -2.43 32.65
N ALA A 129 23.25 -1.26 32.75
CA ALA A 129 23.71 -0.05 32.07
C ALA A 129 25.18 0.30 32.38
N GLU A 130 26.04 0.25 31.37
CA GLU A 130 27.51 0.38 31.50
C GLU A 130 27.95 1.68 32.19
N ASN A 131 27.26 2.79 31.89
CA ASN A 131 27.58 4.12 32.42
C ASN A 131 26.80 4.48 33.70
N SER A 132 26.00 3.55 34.23
CA SER A 132 25.28 3.74 35.49
C SER A 132 26.24 3.62 36.68
N VAL A 133 26.37 4.68 37.46
CA VAL A 133 27.22 4.70 38.68
C VAL A 133 26.48 4.22 39.93
N GLY A 134 25.17 4.02 39.83
CA GLY A 134 24.31 3.65 40.94
C GLY A 134 22.83 3.74 40.54
N VAL A 135 21.98 3.18 41.39
CA VAL A 135 20.54 3.06 41.15
C VAL A 135 19.78 3.77 42.28
N ILE A 136 18.80 4.59 41.91
CA ILE A 136 17.86 5.23 42.85
C ILE A 136 16.48 4.65 42.57
N LEU A 137 15.81 4.15 43.60
CA LEU A 137 14.44 3.70 43.58
C LEU A 137 13.57 4.84 44.11
N ARG A 138 12.68 5.40 43.27
CA ARG A 138 11.68 6.36 43.74
C ARG A 138 10.37 5.64 43.97
N ILE A 139 10.05 5.40 45.24
CA ILE A 139 8.89 4.59 45.62
C ILE A 139 7.74 5.50 46.06
N ASN A 140 6.66 5.48 45.30
CA ASN A 140 5.36 6.05 45.63
C ASN A 140 4.29 4.95 45.56
N SER A 141 4.36 4.01 46.50
CA SER A 141 3.50 2.83 46.53
C SER A 141 2.81 2.68 47.89
N PRO A 142 1.50 2.35 47.94
CA PRO A 142 0.82 1.96 49.17
C PRO A 142 1.19 0.53 49.63
N GLY A 143 2.08 -0.17 48.92
CA GLY A 143 2.37 -1.59 49.10
C GLY A 143 1.61 -2.45 48.09
N GLY A 144 1.30 -3.70 48.46
CA GLY A 144 0.59 -4.62 47.56
C GLY A 144 0.72 -6.08 47.98
N SER A 145 0.81 -6.96 46.99
CA SER A 145 0.96 -8.40 47.18
C SER A 145 2.31 -8.74 47.82
N PRO A 146 2.34 -9.43 48.97
CA PRO A 146 3.60 -9.85 49.60
C PRO A 146 4.47 -10.70 48.69
N VAL A 147 3.85 -11.50 47.81
CA VAL A 147 4.57 -12.35 46.85
C VAL A 147 5.26 -11.50 45.79
N GLN A 148 4.55 -10.50 45.25
CA GLN A 148 5.12 -9.60 44.23
C GLN A 148 6.25 -8.74 44.82
N SER A 149 6.04 -8.17 46.00
CA SER A 149 7.09 -7.43 46.72
C SER A 149 8.29 -8.31 47.10
N GLY A 150 8.05 -9.59 47.41
CA GLY A 150 9.10 -10.58 47.65
C GLY A 150 9.99 -10.78 46.42
N TYR A 151 9.40 -10.99 45.25
CA TYR A 151 10.16 -11.12 44.01
C TYR A 151 11.00 -9.87 43.69
N VAL A 152 10.47 -8.68 43.94
CA VAL A 152 11.22 -7.42 43.78
C VAL A 152 12.39 -7.35 44.76
N TYR A 153 12.17 -7.68 46.02
CA TYR A 153 13.22 -7.64 47.05
C TYR A 153 14.35 -8.64 46.75
N ASP A 154 13.99 -9.88 46.40
CA ASP A 154 14.96 -10.93 46.07
C ASP A 154 15.83 -10.52 44.89
N GLU A 155 15.25 -9.86 43.88
CA GLU A 155 16.00 -9.34 42.74
C GLU A 155 16.92 -8.18 43.11
N ILE A 156 16.47 -7.24 43.96
CA ILE A 156 17.33 -6.15 44.45
C ILE A 156 18.54 -6.73 45.19
N VAL A 157 18.34 -7.75 46.02
CA VAL A 157 19.43 -8.43 46.73
C VAL A 157 20.38 -9.10 45.75
N ARG A 158 19.85 -9.86 44.78
CA ARG A 158 20.63 -10.56 43.76
C ARG A 158 21.47 -9.58 42.93
N LEU A 159 20.88 -8.48 42.45
CA LEU A 159 21.57 -7.48 41.63
C LEU A 159 22.62 -6.71 42.42
N ARG A 160 22.38 -6.45 43.72
CA ARG A 160 23.39 -5.85 44.59
C ARG A 160 24.61 -6.75 44.77
N ASP A 161 24.40 -8.06 44.81
CA ASP A 161 25.49 -9.04 44.94
C ASP A 161 26.22 -9.23 43.60
N GLU A 162 25.52 -9.15 42.47
CA GLU A 162 26.08 -9.24 41.12
C GLU A 162 26.87 -7.99 40.71
N TYR A 163 26.40 -6.80 41.11
CA TYR A 163 27.00 -5.50 40.79
C TYR A 163 27.42 -4.74 42.07
N PRO A 164 28.40 -5.24 42.84
CA PRO A 164 28.78 -4.66 44.13
C PRO A 164 29.29 -3.21 44.06
N GLU A 165 29.73 -2.77 42.88
CA GLU A 165 30.17 -1.40 42.62
C GLU A 165 29.01 -0.40 42.45
N LYS A 166 27.80 -0.87 42.10
CA LYS A 166 26.61 -0.04 41.89
C LYS A 166 25.75 -0.02 43.14
N LYS A 167 25.81 1.10 43.87
CA LYS A 167 24.98 1.27 45.06
C LYS A 167 23.52 1.51 44.68
N VAL A 168 22.62 0.86 45.41
CA VAL A 168 21.18 1.09 45.32
C VAL A 168 20.70 1.91 46.52
N TYR A 169 19.89 2.91 46.25
CA TYR A 169 19.23 3.78 47.23
C TYR A 169 17.73 3.78 46.97
N ALA A 170 16.92 3.94 48.01
CA ALA A 170 15.47 4.03 47.93
C ALA A 170 14.96 5.22 48.74
#